data_AF-A0A558RDZ9-F1
#
_entry.id   AF-A0A558RDZ9-F1
#
_cell.length_a   1.000
_cell.length_b   1.000
_cell.length_c   1.000
_cell.angle_alpha   90.00
_cell.angle_beta   90.00
_cell.angle_gamma   90.00
#
_symmetry.space_group_name_H-M   'P 1'
#
loop_
_entity.id
_entity.type
_entity.pdbx_description
1 polymer ?
#
loop_
_entity_poly.entity_id
_entity_poly.type
_entity_poly.pdbx_seq_one_letter_code
_entity_poly.pdbx_strand_id
1 'polypeptide(L)'
;MSAAIPYRSTPVFNEATLPAALRSEHRTKAEVWGVIRVTEGRLKLTYLDPVSETIITPGVPGLILPEQPHFVEPLGAMKMQVDFYNEPPSG
;
A
#
# COMPACT_ATOMS: atom_id res chain seq x y z
N MET A 1 22.10 10.62 -2.50
CA MET A 1 21.12 10.00 -3.43
C MET A 1 19.80 10.70 -3.14
N SER A 2 19.17 11.32 -4.14
CA SER A 2 17.86 11.96 -3.95
C SER A 2 16.85 10.89 -3.57
N ALA A 3 15.93 11.20 -2.66
CA ALA A 3 14.86 10.28 -2.40
C ALA A 3 13.91 10.24 -3.61
N ALA A 4 13.48 9.05 -4.04
CA ALA A 4 12.48 8.91 -5.10
C ALA A 4 11.20 9.65 -4.70
N ILE A 5 10.56 10.34 -5.65
CA ILE A 5 9.32 11.10 -5.44
C ILE A 5 8.17 10.33 -6.09
N PRO A 6 7.01 10.16 -5.42
CA PRO A 6 5.90 9.47 -6.04
C PRO A 6 5.37 10.28 -7.23
N TYR A 7 5.15 9.62 -8.37
CA TYR A 7 4.57 10.28 -9.54
C TYR A 7 3.04 10.44 -9.40
N ARG A 8 2.41 9.68 -8.50
CA ARG A 8 0.98 9.74 -8.21
C ARG A 8 0.70 9.27 -6.79
N SER A 9 -0.26 9.92 -6.14
CA SER A 9 -0.87 9.43 -4.91
C SER A 9 -2.38 9.29 -5.08
N THR A 10 -2.97 8.36 -4.34
CA THR A 10 -4.43 8.22 -4.23
C THR A 10 -5.02 9.32 -3.32
N PRO A 11 -6.34 9.55 -3.34
CA PRO A 11 -7.02 10.20 -2.22
C PRO A 11 -6.81 9.41 -0.92
N VAL A 12 -7.03 10.05 0.23
CA VAL A 12 -7.07 9.33 1.51
C VAL A 12 -8.33 8.48 1.56
N PHE A 13 -8.16 7.18 1.78
CA PHE A 13 -9.25 6.24 2.03
C PHE A 13 -9.43 6.02 3.53
N ASN A 14 -10.67 5.76 3.94
CA ASN A 14 -11.00 5.20 5.24
C ASN A 14 -11.62 3.81 5.08
N GLU A 15 -12.06 3.19 6.18
CA GLU A 15 -12.67 1.86 6.15
C GLU A 15 -13.95 1.79 5.28
N ALA A 16 -14.67 2.90 5.12
CA ALA A 16 -15.89 2.97 4.31
C ALA A 16 -15.63 3.32 2.84
N THR A 17 -14.59 4.11 2.55
CA THR A 17 -14.28 4.58 1.19
C THR A 17 -13.19 3.77 0.49
N LEU A 18 -12.52 2.84 1.18
CA LEU A 18 -11.53 1.95 0.59
C LEU A 18 -12.17 1.10 -0.53
N PRO A 19 -11.75 1.25 -1.79
CA PRO A 19 -12.36 0.53 -2.91
C PRO A 19 -12.24 -0.99 -2.75
N ALA A 20 -13.30 -1.71 -3.13
CA ALA A 20 -13.34 -3.17 -3.07
C ALA A 20 -12.18 -3.81 -3.86
N ALA A 21 -11.74 -3.19 -4.96
CA ALA A 21 -10.60 -3.67 -5.76
C ALA A 21 -9.29 -3.76 -4.97
N LEU A 22 -9.06 -2.89 -3.98
CA LEU A 22 -7.86 -2.95 -3.14
C LEU A 22 -7.97 -4.01 -2.02
N ARG A 23 -9.19 -4.47 -1.74
CA ARG A 23 -9.49 -5.52 -0.76
C ARG A 23 -9.48 -6.93 -1.35
N SER A 24 -9.34 -7.04 -2.67
CA SER A 24 -9.17 -8.30 -3.39
C SER A 24 -7.75 -8.38 -3.95
N GLU A 25 -7.33 -9.59 -4.35
CA GLU A 25 -6.03 -9.77 -4.99
C GLU A 25 -5.88 -8.81 -6.18
N HIS A 26 -4.81 -8.05 -6.17
CA HIS A 26 -4.41 -7.19 -7.27
C HIS A 26 -2.89 -7.04 -7.30
N ARG A 27 -2.41 -6.36 -8.36
CA ARG A 27 -1.00 -6.12 -8.63
C ARG A 27 -0.81 -4.70 -9.13
N THR A 28 0.33 -4.09 -8.81
CA THR A 28 0.80 -2.92 -9.56
C THR A 28 1.29 -3.38 -10.94
N LYS A 29 1.46 -2.42 -11.87
CA LYS A 29 2.08 -2.72 -13.17
C LYS A 29 3.55 -3.07 -13.00
N ALA A 30 4.15 -3.69 -14.01
CA ALA A 30 5.60 -3.75 -14.16
C ALA A 30 6.21 -2.36 -13.94
N GLU A 31 7.37 -2.33 -13.27
CA GLU A 31 8.13 -1.11 -12.94
C GLU A 31 7.39 -0.11 -12.04
N VAL A 32 6.27 -0.52 -11.39
CA VAL A 32 5.54 0.34 -10.45
C VAL A 32 5.61 -0.23 -9.03
N TRP A 33 6.22 0.54 -8.14
CA TRP A 33 6.18 0.29 -6.70
C TRP A 33 4.98 1.00 -6.08
N GLY A 34 4.33 0.33 -5.14
CA GLY A 34 3.29 0.93 -4.29
C GLY A 34 3.81 1.12 -2.87
N VAL A 35 3.57 2.28 -2.25
CA VAL A 35 3.84 2.48 -0.83
C VAL A 35 2.54 2.85 -0.13
N ILE A 36 2.12 1.98 0.78
CA ILE A 36 0.92 2.15 1.59
C ILE A 36 1.31 2.87 2.88
N ARG A 37 0.69 4.03 3.13
CA ARG A 37 0.88 4.81 4.35
C ARG A 37 -0.43 4.89 5.10
N VAL A 38 -0.43 4.41 6.34
CA VAL A 38 -1.53 4.64 7.28
C VAL A 38 -1.23 5.91 8.08
N THR A 39 -2.20 6.81 8.20
CA THR A 39 -2.07 8.02 9.04
C THR A 39 -2.85 7.88 10.34
N GLU A 40 -3.90 7.06 10.37
CA GLU A 40 -4.71 6.74 11.55
C GLU A 40 -5.13 5.27 11.52
N GLY A 41 -5.20 4.61 12.68
CA GLY A 41 -5.69 3.23 12.78
C GLY A 41 -4.69 2.18 12.30
N ARG A 42 -5.20 1.08 11.75
CA ARG A 42 -4.40 -0.10 11.33
C ARG A 42 -4.97 -0.74 10.07
N LEU A 43 -4.09 -1.27 9.23
CA LEU A 43 -4.42 -1.99 8.01
C LEU A 43 -3.62 -3.29 7.97
N LYS A 44 -4.26 -4.41 7.69
CA LYS A 44 -3.54 -5.65 7.37
C LYS A 44 -3.22 -5.64 5.87
N LEU A 45 -1.96 -5.91 5.55
CA LEU A 45 -1.49 -6.13 4.19
C LEU A 45 -1.06 -7.59 4.06
N THR A 46 -1.63 -8.29 3.09
CA THR A 46 -1.31 -9.69 2.79
C THR A 46 -0.64 -9.76 1.43
N TYR A 47 0.56 -10.33 1.38
CA TYR A 47 1.26 -10.72 0.17
C TYR A 47 0.96 -12.17 -0.15
N LEU A 48 0.86 -12.51 -1.43
CA LEU A 48 0.50 -13.87 -1.86
C LEU A 48 1.66 -14.66 -2.46
N ASP A 49 2.77 -13.99 -2.78
CA ASP A 49 3.97 -14.63 -3.32
C ASP A 49 5.25 -13.88 -2.91
N PRO A 50 6.03 -14.41 -1.94
CA PRO A 50 5.65 -15.48 -1.03
C PRO A 50 4.53 -15.03 -0.07
N VAL A 51 3.75 -15.99 0.43
CA VAL A 51 2.65 -15.69 1.37
C VAL A 51 3.20 -15.12 2.67
N SER A 52 2.77 -13.92 3.03
CA SER A 52 3.08 -13.28 4.30
C SER A 52 2.07 -12.19 4.63
N GLU A 53 1.98 -11.83 5.90
CA GLU A 53 1.09 -10.77 6.37
C GLU A 53 1.86 -9.76 7.22
N THR A 54 1.47 -8.50 7.15
CA THR A 54 2.01 -7.44 7.99
C THR A 54 0.91 -6.46 8.40
N ILE A 55 1.10 -5.83 9.56
CA ILE A 55 0.20 -4.80 10.08
C ILE A 55 0.85 -3.45 9.84
N ILE A 56 0.19 -2.62 9.04
CA ILE A 56 0.61 -1.27 8.72
C ILE A 56 -0.02 -0.31 9.74
N THR A 57 0.83 0.49 10.38
CA THR A 57 0.48 1.52 11.38
C THR A 57 1.06 2.87 10.96
N PRO A 58 0.64 3.98 11.59
CA PRO A 58 1.29 5.26 11.39
C PRO A 58 2.81 5.19 11.61
N GLY A 59 3.56 5.65 10.61
CA GLY A 59 5.03 5.63 10.61
C GLY A 59 5.68 4.34 10.10
N VAL A 60 4.91 3.27 9.86
CA VAL A 60 5.42 2.00 9.32
C VAL A 60 4.77 1.75 7.97
N PRO A 61 5.38 2.17 6.84
CA PRO A 61 4.79 2.00 5.52
C PRO A 61 4.85 0.54 5.04
N GLY A 62 3.86 0.13 4.24
CA GLY A 62 3.86 -1.14 3.51
C GLY A 62 4.42 -0.95 2.10
N LEU A 63 5.48 -1.67 1.73
CA LEU A 63 6.08 -1.64 0.40
C LEU A 63 5.53 -2.77 -0.47
N ILE A 64 5.02 -2.43 -1.65
CA ILE A 64 4.59 -3.35 -2.68
C ILE A 64 5.59 -3.29 -3.83
N LEU A 65 6.18 -4.44 -4.17
CA LEU A 65 7.06 -4.56 -5.33
C LEU A 65 6.24 -4.61 -6.64
N PRO A 66 6.85 -4.25 -7.80
CA PRO A 66 6.21 -4.41 -9.09
C PRO A 66 5.64 -5.81 -9.29
N GLU A 67 4.39 -5.87 -9.74
CA GLU A 67 3.66 -7.11 -10.04
C GLU A 67 3.43 -8.05 -8.85
N GLN A 68 3.83 -7.66 -7.63
CA GLN A 68 3.66 -8.48 -6.44
C GLN A 68 2.17 -8.60 -6.08
N PRO A 69 1.62 -9.84 -6.04
CA PRO A 69 0.22 -10.04 -5.70
C PRO A 69 -0.04 -9.76 -4.23
N HIS A 70 -1.02 -8.90 -3.94
CA HIS A 70 -1.37 -8.51 -2.58
C HIS A 70 -2.82 -8.02 -2.49
N PHE A 71 -3.29 -7.85 -1.26
CA PHE A 71 -4.52 -7.14 -0.94
C PHE A 71 -4.47 -6.56 0.47
N VAL A 72 -5.43 -5.68 0.81
CA VAL A 72 -5.50 -5.05 2.13
C VAL A 72 -6.84 -5.20 2.82
N GLU A 73 -6.81 -5.29 4.15
CA GLU A 73 -8.00 -5.40 5.00
C GLU A 73 -7.93 -4.33 6.12
N PRO A 74 -8.92 -3.44 6.25
CA PRO A 74 -9.00 -2.52 7.39
C PRO A 74 -9.20 -3.27 8.70
N LEU A 75 -8.45 -2.91 9.73
CA LEU A 75 -8.59 -3.49 11.08
C LEU A 75 -9.29 -2.51 12.02
N GLY A 76 -10.53 -2.15 11.65
CA GLY A 76 -11.32 -1.11 12.29
C GLY A 76 -11.22 0.24 11.55
N ALA A 77 -11.55 1.32 12.26
CA ALA A 77 -11.43 2.68 11.73
C ALA A 77 -9.97 3.00 11.38
N MET A 78 -9.74 3.51 10.16
CA MET A 78 -8.39 3.81 9.68
C MET A 78 -8.41 4.90 8.62
N LYS A 79 -7.24 5.50 8.37
CA LYS A 79 -6.98 6.34 7.20
C LYS A 79 -5.69 5.90 6.52
N MET A 80 -5.75 5.69 5.21
CA MET A 80 -4.59 5.32 4.41
C MET A 80 -4.51 6.09 3.09
N GLN A 81 -3.30 6.19 2.56
CA GLN A 81 -3.01 6.66 1.22
C GLN A 81 -2.00 5.71 0.57
N VAL A 82 -2.11 5.53 -0.73
CA VAL A 82 -1.13 4.79 -1.55
C VAL A 82 -0.41 5.77 -2.46
N ASP A 83 0.92 5.74 -2.39
CA ASP A 83 1.85 6.43 -3.27
C ASP A 83 2.38 5.45 -4.33
N PHE A 84 2.53 5.91 -5.57
CA PHE A 84 3.07 5.13 -6.67
C PHE A 84 4.37 5.73 -7.20
N TYR A 85 5.37 4.88 -7.36
CA TYR A 85 6.70 5.24 -7.83
C TYR A 85 7.06 4.46 -9.10
N ASN A 86 7.82 5.07 -9.99
CA ASN A 86 8.38 4.49 -11.22
C ASN A 86 9.86 4.10 -11.06
N GLU A 87 10.37 4.19 -9.83
CA GLU A 87 11.69 3.73 -9.41
C GLU A 87 11.56 3.25 -7.95
N PRO A 88 12.49 2.41 -7.45
CA PRO A 88 12.44 1.94 -6.08
C PRO A 88 12.37 3.12 -5.09
N PRO A 89 11.37 3.19 -4.20
CA PRO A 89 11.33 4.20 -3.17
C PRO A 89 12.54 4.01 -2.25
N SER A 90 13.40 5.01 -2.19
CA SER A 90 14.52 5.07 -1.26
C SER A 90 13.97 5.37 0.14
N GLY A 91 14.03 4.38 1.03
CA GLY A 91 13.57 4.48 2.42
C GLY A 91 13.64 3.12 3.11
#